data_AF-A0ABD5NNU2-F1
#
_entry.id   AF-A0ABD5NNU2-F1
#
_cell.length_a   1.000
_cell.length_b   1.000
_cell.length_c   1.000
_cell.angle_alpha   90.00
_cell.angle_beta   90.00
_cell.angle_gamma   90.00
#
_symmetry.space_group_name_H-M   'P 1'
#
loop_
_entity.id
_entity.type
_entity.pdbx_description
1 polymer ?
#
loop_
_entity_poly.entity_id
_entity_poly.type
_entity_poly.pdbx_seq_one_letter_code
_entity_poly.pdbx_strand_id
1 'polypeptide(L)'
;MDAAQLWLDIRTQLASLDDGAELETPVSGRRFAVDSIDDDRIAIRIADSGEERSLLREQFDLFTERLDDHPVRVEHLQPGVEPYVAALTLSSAVTVVGDEVVVDPERATPGESPYLVSPAEARRPPERLHDDAILLAEHVERLDVGEPGELETTALSDCYVLSSDVQRGAGRLRKRFRDELLDRLGPDQQLHGRFGTVRRTTRERRSLRDEATVFDALDEHDIPREWVTGIDGEKLDVVLSVTDLEESAVYDVEESVYVQKTGVDEDEKYELLAGVRDQLADLEGEAGDELRDELADIESRIEAAIGAS
;
A
#
# COMPACT_ATOMS: atom_id res chain seq x y z
N MET A 1 20.82 27.13 -22.04
CA MET A 1 20.70 25.72 -22.51
C MET A 1 19.87 25.67 -23.79
N ASP A 2 19.99 24.65 -24.65
CA ASP A 2 19.01 24.45 -25.74
C ASP A 2 17.76 23.75 -25.20
N ALA A 3 16.67 24.50 -25.06
CA ALA A 3 15.41 24.01 -24.52
C ALA A 3 14.81 22.85 -25.34
N ALA A 4 15.00 22.84 -26.66
CA ALA A 4 14.50 21.75 -27.50
C ALA A 4 15.26 20.44 -27.24
N GLN A 5 16.58 20.53 -27.05
CA GLN A 5 17.41 19.38 -26.73
C GLN A 5 17.13 18.85 -25.32
N LEU A 6 16.92 19.75 -24.34
CA LEU A 6 16.55 19.35 -22.98
C LEU A 6 15.18 18.66 -22.96
N TRP A 7 14.18 19.20 -23.67
CA TRP A 7 12.86 18.59 -23.76
C TRP A 7 12.93 17.16 -24.31
N LEU A 8 13.71 16.95 -25.38
CA LEU A 8 13.92 15.62 -25.94
C LEU A 8 14.57 14.68 -24.92
N ASP A 9 15.59 15.15 -24.21
CA ASP A 9 16.27 14.38 -23.17
C ASP A 9 15.32 13.97 -22.04
N ILE A 10 14.56 14.91 -21.46
CA ILE A 10 13.55 14.61 -20.42
C ILE A 10 12.58 13.52 -20.91
N ARG A 11 12.04 13.64 -22.13
CA ARG A 11 11.14 12.63 -22.69
C ARG A 11 11.82 11.27 -22.84
N THR A 12 13.07 11.25 -23.30
CA THR A 12 13.86 10.02 -23.40
C THR A 12 14.05 9.37 -22.04
N GLN A 13 14.45 10.13 -21.01
CA GLN A 13 14.68 9.58 -19.68
C GLN A 13 13.39 9.08 -19.03
N LEU A 14 12.29 9.83 -19.18
CA LEU A 14 10.97 9.39 -18.68
C LEU A 14 10.48 8.12 -19.39
N ALA A 15 10.70 8.00 -20.69
CA ALA A 15 10.32 6.81 -21.46
C ALA A 15 11.19 5.58 -21.15
N SER A 16 12.39 5.77 -20.58
CA SER A 16 13.29 4.69 -20.18
C SER A 16 13.16 4.27 -18.71
N LEU A 17 12.25 4.89 -17.94
CA LEU A 17 12.01 4.48 -16.56
C LEU A 17 11.47 3.04 -16.51
N ASP A 18 11.88 2.30 -15.48
CA ASP A 18 11.36 0.97 -15.22
C ASP A 18 9.83 1.02 -15.03
N ASP A 19 9.13 -0.02 -15.48
CA ASP A 19 7.70 -0.13 -15.29
C ASP A 19 7.34 -0.10 -13.79
N GLY A 20 6.35 0.72 -13.44
CA GLY A 20 5.97 1.00 -12.05
C GLY A 20 6.87 1.96 -11.29
N ALA A 21 7.91 2.55 -11.91
CA ALA A 21 8.66 3.65 -11.29
C ALA A 21 7.78 4.89 -11.14
N GLU A 22 7.98 5.63 -10.05
CA GLU A 22 7.26 6.87 -9.77
C GLU A 22 8.24 8.00 -9.51
N LEU A 23 7.77 9.24 -9.63
CA LEU A 23 8.48 10.42 -9.18
C LEU A 23 7.82 10.98 -7.93
N GLU A 24 8.62 11.50 -7.00
CA GLU A 24 8.15 12.14 -5.78
C GLU A 24 8.31 13.66 -5.88
N THR A 25 7.25 14.38 -5.54
CA THR A 25 7.30 15.85 -5.53
C THR A 25 8.23 16.35 -4.41
N PRO A 26 9.18 17.27 -4.69
CA PRO A 26 10.28 17.57 -3.77
C PRO A 26 9.92 18.11 -2.38
N VAL A 27 8.80 18.82 -2.25
CA VAL A 27 8.38 19.50 -1.02
C VAL A 27 7.18 18.80 -0.40
N SER A 28 6.17 18.49 -1.22
CA SER A 28 4.93 17.89 -0.74
C SER A 28 5.01 16.38 -0.55
N GLY A 29 6.07 15.71 -1.06
CA GLY A 29 6.28 14.27 -0.90
C GLY A 29 5.19 13.42 -1.56
N ARG A 30 4.40 14.02 -2.46
CA ARG A 30 3.35 13.32 -3.22
C ARG A 30 4.00 12.60 -4.39
N ARG A 31 3.74 11.29 -4.49
CA ARG A 31 4.19 10.48 -5.60
C ARG A 31 3.28 10.58 -6.80
N PHE A 32 3.84 10.47 -8.00
CA PHE A 32 3.09 10.45 -9.24
C PHE A 32 3.74 9.53 -10.26
N ALA A 33 2.90 8.88 -11.06
CA ALA A 33 3.31 8.08 -12.20
C ALA A 33 3.19 8.91 -13.48
N VAL A 34 3.99 8.55 -14.47
CA VAL A 34 3.89 9.08 -15.84
C VAL A 34 2.99 8.13 -16.62
N ASP A 35 1.85 8.63 -17.09
CA ASP A 35 0.88 7.82 -17.83
C ASP A 35 1.13 7.88 -19.35
N SER A 36 1.53 9.03 -19.88
CA SER A 36 1.90 9.17 -21.30
C SER A 36 2.87 10.31 -21.56
N ILE A 37 3.62 10.20 -22.65
CA ILE A 37 4.61 11.20 -23.08
C ILE A 37 4.30 11.60 -24.53
N ASP A 38 3.77 12.80 -24.71
CA ASP A 38 3.45 13.39 -26.01
C ASP A 38 4.54 14.38 -26.46
N ASP A 39 4.41 14.94 -27.66
CA ASP A 39 5.40 15.89 -28.21
C ASP A 39 5.43 17.25 -27.49
N ASP A 40 4.31 17.67 -26.90
CA ASP A 40 4.12 18.98 -26.27
C ASP A 40 3.76 18.89 -24.77
N ARG A 41 3.58 17.68 -24.22
CA ARG A 41 3.21 17.48 -22.81
C ARG A 41 3.57 16.09 -22.29
N ILE A 42 3.60 15.96 -20.97
CA ILE A 42 3.66 14.69 -20.25
C ILE A 42 2.41 14.57 -19.39
N ALA A 43 1.64 13.50 -19.54
CA ALA A 43 0.51 13.22 -18.66
C ALA A 43 1.00 12.47 -17.42
N ILE A 44 0.62 12.95 -16.24
CA ILE A 44 0.96 12.35 -14.96
C ILE A 44 -0.30 12.10 -14.14
N ARG A 45 -0.19 11.16 -13.21
CA ARG A 45 -1.27 10.85 -12.26
C ARG A 45 -0.72 10.75 -10.84
N ILE A 46 -1.33 11.51 -9.94
CA ILE A 46 -0.91 11.53 -8.54
C ILE A 46 -1.41 10.27 -7.82
N ALA A 47 -0.52 9.55 -7.14
CA ALA A 47 -0.78 8.22 -6.60
C ALA A 47 -1.83 8.20 -5.47
N ASP A 48 -1.90 9.27 -4.66
CA ASP A 48 -2.80 9.35 -3.49
C ASP A 48 -4.27 9.61 -3.85
N SER A 49 -4.50 10.38 -4.90
CA SER A 49 -5.79 10.98 -5.26
C SER A 49 -6.32 10.50 -6.61
N GLY A 50 -5.44 9.94 -7.46
CA GLY A 50 -5.77 9.64 -8.85
C GLY A 50 -5.95 10.89 -9.71
N GLU A 51 -5.56 12.06 -9.22
CA GLU A 51 -5.63 13.32 -9.95
C GLU A 51 -4.72 13.25 -11.19
N GLU A 52 -5.29 13.43 -12.37
CA GLU A 52 -4.55 13.55 -13.63
C GLU A 52 -4.11 15.00 -13.88
N ARG A 53 -2.87 15.18 -14.30
CA ARG A 53 -2.30 16.49 -14.65
C ARG A 53 -1.44 16.41 -15.90
N SER A 54 -1.35 17.50 -16.64
CA SER A 54 -0.51 17.62 -17.82
C SER A 54 0.64 18.58 -17.57
N LEU A 55 1.88 18.09 -17.69
CA LEU A 55 3.09 18.91 -17.65
C LEU A 55 3.38 19.41 -19.07
N LEU A 56 3.04 20.67 -19.33
CA LEU A 56 3.21 21.30 -20.65
C LEU A 56 4.68 21.64 -20.93
N ARG A 57 5.15 21.34 -22.15
CA ARG A 57 6.50 21.69 -22.64
C ARG A 57 6.84 23.17 -22.42
N GLU A 58 5.92 24.08 -22.72
CA GLU A 58 6.15 25.52 -22.58
C GLU A 58 6.54 25.91 -21.14
N GLN A 59 6.06 25.18 -20.13
CA GLN A 59 6.43 25.43 -18.74
C GLN A 59 7.83 24.90 -18.41
N PHE A 60 8.27 23.82 -19.06
CA PHE A 60 9.68 23.38 -18.98
C PHE A 60 10.61 24.42 -19.62
N ASP A 61 10.22 25.00 -20.75
CA ASP A 61 11.01 26.04 -21.43
C ASP A 61 11.19 27.26 -20.51
N LEU A 62 10.11 27.77 -19.90
CA LEU A 62 10.16 28.88 -18.93
C LEU A 62 11.03 28.55 -17.71
N PHE A 63 10.93 27.32 -17.20
CA PHE A 63 11.72 26.90 -16.05
C PHE A 63 13.21 26.81 -16.38
N THR A 64 13.53 26.32 -17.58
CA THR A 64 14.91 26.21 -18.08
C THR A 64 15.53 27.58 -18.30
N GLU A 65 14.80 28.51 -18.92
CA GLU A 65 15.24 29.91 -19.06
C GLU A 65 15.55 30.54 -17.70
N ARG A 66 14.70 30.27 -16.70
CA ARG A 66 14.91 30.77 -15.34
C ARG A 66 16.15 30.17 -14.67
N LEU A 67 16.42 28.89 -14.90
CA LEU A 67 17.58 28.17 -14.35
C LEU A 67 18.91 28.59 -14.98
N ASP A 68 18.92 29.00 -16.25
CA ASP A 68 20.12 29.55 -16.91
C ASP A 68 20.63 30.81 -16.19
N ASP A 69 19.73 31.62 -15.61
CA ASP A 69 20.08 32.88 -14.94
C ASP A 69 20.30 32.73 -13.43
N HIS A 70 19.42 32.03 -12.71
CA HIS A 70 19.61 31.76 -11.28
C HIS A 70 19.06 30.41 -10.82
N PRO A 71 19.73 29.75 -9.85
CA PRO A 71 19.20 28.56 -9.20
C PRO A 71 17.79 28.76 -8.63
N VAL A 72 17.03 27.67 -8.57
CA VAL A 72 15.69 27.64 -7.97
C VAL A 72 15.75 26.84 -6.67
N ARG A 73 15.27 27.44 -5.58
CA ARG A 73 15.24 26.78 -4.28
C ARG A 73 14.10 25.77 -4.20
N VAL A 74 14.42 24.53 -3.82
CA VAL A 74 13.49 23.41 -3.72
C VAL A 74 12.43 23.71 -2.67
N GLU A 75 12.82 24.18 -1.47
CA GLU A 75 11.89 24.48 -0.36
C GLU A 75 10.82 25.54 -0.69
N HIS A 76 11.00 26.32 -1.75
CA HIS A 76 10.05 27.37 -2.17
C HIS A 76 9.18 26.97 -3.37
N LEU A 77 9.34 25.75 -3.89
CA LEU A 77 8.54 25.26 -4.99
C LEU A 77 7.06 25.24 -4.62
N GLN A 78 6.24 25.74 -5.54
CA GLN A 78 4.80 25.65 -5.40
C GLN A 78 4.33 24.25 -5.82
N PRO A 79 3.25 23.70 -5.23
CA PRO A 79 2.75 22.35 -5.55
C PRO A 79 2.45 22.06 -7.02
N GLY A 80 2.17 23.08 -7.83
CA GLY A 80 1.98 22.93 -9.28
C GLY A 80 3.29 22.83 -10.08
N VAL A 81 4.41 23.27 -9.51
CA VAL A 81 5.73 23.35 -10.15
C VAL A 81 6.60 22.14 -9.77
N GLU A 82 6.39 21.58 -8.59
CA GLU A 82 7.13 20.42 -8.08
C GLU A 82 7.27 19.26 -9.08
N PRO A 83 6.23 18.81 -9.82
CA PRO A 83 6.38 17.73 -10.78
C PRO A 83 7.30 18.05 -11.96
N TYR A 84 7.36 19.33 -12.38
CA TYR A 84 8.27 19.77 -13.43
C TYR A 84 9.72 19.63 -12.98
N VAL A 85 10.02 20.00 -11.73
CA VAL A 85 11.36 19.85 -11.16
C VAL A 85 11.76 18.39 -11.07
N ALA A 86 10.88 17.53 -10.56
CA ALA A 86 11.17 16.11 -10.43
C ALA A 86 11.47 15.44 -11.79
N ALA A 87 10.75 15.84 -12.85
CA ALA A 87 11.01 15.38 -14.21
C ALA A 87 12.29 15.99 -14.81
N LEU A 88 12.56 17.28 -14.58
CA LEU A 88 13.76 17.97 -15.06
C LEU A 88 15.05 17.35 -14.54
N THR A 89 15.06 16.96 -13.27
CA THR A 89 16.25 16.40 -12.61
C THR A 89 16.63 15.01 -13.12
N LEU A 90 15.79 14.36 -13.93
CA LEU A 90 16.18 13.14 -14.67
C LEU A 90 17.09 13.44 -15.87
N SER A 91 17.08 14.68 -16.36
CA SER A 91 17.87 15.05 -17.55
C SER A 91 19.38 14.98 -17.28
N SER A 92 20.13 14.92 -18.38
CA SER A 92 21.59 14.99 -18.39
C SER A 92 22.19 16.35 -18.01
N ALA A 93 21.36 17.37 -17.73
CA ALA A 93 21.82 18.75 -17.55
C ALA A 93 21.45 19.37 -16.21
N VAL A 94 20.38 18.89 -15.56
CA VAL A 94 19.82 19.50 -14.34
C VAL A 94 19.97 18.56 -13.16
N THR A 95 20.41 19.08 -12.03
CA THR A 95 20.54 18.32 -10.78
C THR A 95 20.20 19.18 -9.57
N VAL A 96 20.20 18.58 -8.38
CA VAL A 96 19.93 19.25 -7.11
C VAL A 96 21.22 19.27 -6.27
N VAL A 97 21.66 20.47 -5.89
CA VAL A 97 22.82 20.68 -5.02
C VAL A 97 22.35 21.35 -3.74
N GLY A 98 22.30 20.58 -2.64
CA GLY A 98 21.73 21.07 -1.38
C GLY A 98 20.21 21.28 -1.53
N ASP A 99 19.78 22.54 -1.48
CA ASP A 99 18.39 22.97 -1.65
C ASP A 99 18.16 23.68 -3.00
N GLU A 100 19.11 23.63 -3.93
CA GLU A 100 19.03 24.36 -5.18
C GLU A 100 18.98 23.43 -6.40
N VAL A 101 17.98 23.63 -7.25
CA VAL A 101 17.93 23.08 -8.61
C VAL A 101 18.86 23.93 -9.48
N VAL A 102 19.84 23.28 -10.10
CA VAL A 102 20.90 23.94 -10.88
C VAL A 102 21.13 23.22 -12.20
N VAL A 103 21.61 23.98 -13.18
CA VAL A 103 22.19 23.43 -14.42
C VAL A 103 23.63 23.04 -14.13
N ASP A 104 23.90 21.75 -14.06
CA ASP A 104 25.25 21.23 -13.83
C ASP A 104 25.42 19.87 -14.54
N PRO A 105 25.74 19.88 -15.85
CA PRO A 105 25.92 18.66 -16.64
C PRO A 105 27.11 17.80 -16.18
N GLU A 106 28.04 18.33 -15.38
CA GLU A 106 29.16 17.55 -14.83
C GLU A 106 28.71 16.67 -13.65
N ARG A 107 27.61 17.04 -12.99
CA ARG A 107 27.03 16.31 -11.84
C ARG A 107 25.72 15.62 -12.14
N ALA A 108 24.99 16.05 -13.17
CA ALA A 108 23.75 15.41 -13.58
C ALA A 108 24.03 14.05 -14.22
N THR A 109 23.29 13.02 -13.79
CA THR A 109 23.33 11.70 -14.40
C THR A 109 21.98 11.45 -15.07
N PRO A 110 21.93 11.22 -16.40
CA PRO A 110 20.68 10.94 -17.09
C PRO A 110 19.96 9.73 -16.49
N GLY A 111 18.66 9.86 -16.26
CA GLY A 111 17.81 8.81 -15.70
C GLY A 111 17.90 8.66 -14.17
N GLU A 112 18.83 9.36 -13.51
CA GLU A 112 18.89 9.42 -12.06
C GLU A 112 18.27 10.71 -11.55
N SER A 113 17.55 10.65 -10.44
CA SER A 113 16.98 11.84 -9.79
C SER A 113 16.86 11.57 -8.29
N PRO A 114 17.09 12.56 -7.42
CA PRO A 114 16.81 12.43 -5.99
C PRO A 114 15.31 12.22 -5.71
N TYR A 115 14.48 12.44 -6.71
CA TYR A 115 13.03 12.31 -6.66
C TYR A 115 12.52 11.05 -7.38
N LEU A 116 13.41 10.22 -7.91
CA LEU A 116 13.03 8.95 -8.52
C LEU A 116 12.77 7.91 -7.43
N VAL A 117 11.58 7.34 -7.46
CA VAL A 117 11.16 6.24 -6.60
C VAL A 117 11.17 4.97 -7.44
N SER A 118 12.01 4.01 -7.02
CA SER A 118 12.09 2.72 -7.72
C SER A 118 10.74 2.00 -7.72
N PRO A 119 10.45 1.14 -8.72
CA PRO A 119 9.23 0.33 -8.72
C PRO A 119 9.04 -0.45 -7.42
N ALA A 120 10.14 -1.00 -6.89
CA ALA A 120 10.13 -1.77 -5.65
C ALA A 120 9.63 -0.95 -4.44
N GLU A 121 9.87 0.36 -4.40
CA GLU A 121 9.44 1.30 -3.36
C GLU A 121 8.09 1.96 -3.66
N ALA A 122 7.75 2.14 -4.94
CA ALA A 122 6.51 2.74 -5.42
C ALA A 122 5.28 1.87 -5.14
N ARG A 123 5.43 0.53 -5.18
CA ARG A 123 4.32 -0.43 -4.99
C ARG A 123 3.41 -0.07 -3.82
N ARG A 124 2.11 0.04 -4.11
CA ARG A 124 1.06 0.34 -3.14
C ARG A 124 0.75 -0.88 -2.27
N PRO A 125 0.14 -0.70 -1.09
CA PRO A 125 -0.12 -1.82 -0.18
C PRO A 125 -0.89 -3.02 -0.79
N PRO A 126 -1.90 -2.84 -1.67
CA PRO A 126 -2.54 -3.96 -2.34
C PRO A 126 -1.64 -4.70 -3.34
N GLU A 127 -0.84 -3.97 -4.11
CA GLU A 127 0.10 -4.53 -5.10
C GLU A 127 1.18 -5.35 -4.39
N ARG A 128 1.78 -4.82 -3.32
CA ARG A 128 2.75 -5.58 -2.51
C ARG A 128 2.16 -6.90 -2.00
N LEU A 129 0.94 -6.86 -1.44
CA LEU A 129 0.30 -8.08 -0.97
C LEU A 129 0.08 -9.08 -2.12
N HIS A 130 -0.34 -8.60 -3.29
CA HIS A 130 -0.55 -9.44 -4.45
C HIS A 130 0.75 -10.13 -4.90
N ASP A 131 1.81 -9.35 -5.14
CA ASP A 131 3.11 -9.86 -5.58
C ASP A 131 3.71 -10.84 -4.57
N ASP A 132 3.73 -10.45 -3.28
CA ASP A 132 4.29 -11.26 -2.21
C ASP A 132 3.49 -12.56 -2.03
N ALA A 133 2.17 -12.53 -2.25
CA ALA A 133 1.32 -13.72 -2.16
C ALA A 133 1.52 -14.68 -3.34
N ILE A 134 1.69 -14.17 -4.57
CA ILE A 134 2.03 -14.98 -5.74
C ILE A 134 3.39 -15.63 -5.53
N LEU A 135 4.39 -14.82 -5.13
CA LEU A 135 5.74 -15.33 -4.88
C LEU A 135 5.77 -16.38 -3.77
N LEU A 136 5.01 -16.17 -2.69
CA LEU A 136 4.87 -17.19 -1.65
C LEU A 136 4.23 -18.48 -2.18
N ALA A 137 3.15 -18.38 -2.96
CA ALA A 137 2.45 -19.53 -3.53
C ALA A 137 3.38 -20.35 -4.44
N GLU A 138 4.06 -19.68 -5.37
CA GLU A 138 5.05 -20.30 -6.28
C GLU A 138 6.20 -20.94 -5.51
N HIS A 139 6.75 -20.23 -4.51
CA HIS A 139 7.87 -20.73 -3.73
C HIS A 139 7.51 -21.98 -2.92
N VAL A 140 6.32 -21.99 -2.29
CA VAL A 140 5.81 -23.13 -1.53
C VAL A 140 5.52 -24.33 -2.44
N GLU A 141 4.93 -24.10 -3.62
CA GLU A 141 4.66 -25.15 -4.60
C GLU A 141 5.95 -25.80 -5.11
N ARG A 142 6.95 -24.99 -5.48
CA ARG A 142 8.23 -25.48 -5.99
C ARG A 142 9.03 -26.27 -4.97
N LEU A 143 8.94 -25.89 -3.69
CA LEU A 143 9.58 -26.62 -2.60
C LEU A 143 8.83 -27.89 -2.21
N ASP A 144 7.59 -28.09 -2.70
CA ASP A 144 6.68 -29.15 -2.26
C ASP A 144 6.61 -29.22 -0.73
N VAL A 145 6.34 -28.08 -0.09
CA VAL A 145 6.35 -27.97 1.38
C VAL A 145 5.20 -28.77 1.99
N GLY A 146 5.39 -30.08 2.15
CA GLY A 146 4.53 -30.95 2.93
C GLY A 146 4.87 -30.85 4.42
N GLU A 147 6.15 -30.94 4.76
CA GLU A 147 6.65 -30.87 6.15
C GLU A 147 7.81 -29.88 6.29
N PRO A 148 7.65 -28.76 7.03
CA PRO A 148 8.72 -27.77 7.21
C PRO A 148 10.01 -28.35 7.82
N GLY A 149 9.94 -29.44 8.58
CA GLY A 149 11.10 -30.07 9.22
C GLY A 149 12.10 -30.68 8.24
N GLU A 150 11.71 -30.90 6.98
CA GLU A 150 12.56 -31.48 5.94
C GLU A 150 13.28 -30.42 5.10
N LEU A 151 12.93 -29.14 5.29
CA LEU A 151 13.50 -28.03 4.54
C LEU A 151 14.83 -27.57 5.14
N GLU A 152 15.75 -27.17 4.25
CA GLU A 152 16.98 -26.49 4.62
C GLU A 152 16.68 -25.15 5.32
N THR A 153 17.59 -24.72 6.20
CA THR A 153 17.38 -23.49 7.01
C THR A 153 17.18 -22.24 6.15
N THR A 154 17.83 -22.14 4.99
CA THR A 154 17.63 -21.04 4.05
C THR A 154 16.20 -21.04 3.48
N ALA A 155 15.70 -22.20 3.06
CA ALA A 155 14.33 -22.33 2.55
C ALA A 155 13.29 -22.02 3.63
N LEU A 156 13.54 -22.43 4.88
CA LEU A 156 12.71 -22.06 6.03
C LEU A 156 12.70 -20.54 6.26
N SER A 157 13.86 -19.90 6.16
CA SER A 157 13.98 -18.45 6.29
C SER A 157 13.20 -17.72 5.19
N ASP A 158 13.33 -18.17 3.94
CA ASP A 158 12.64 -17.57 2.79
C ASP A 158 11.12 -17.69 2.94
N CYS A 159 10.60 -18.90 3.23
CA CYS A 159 9.19 -19.12 3.52
C CYS A 159 8.69 -18.28 4.71
N TYR A 160 9.50 -18.14 5.76
CA TYR A 160 9.14 -17.33 6.94
C TYR A 160 9.01 -15.85 6.59
N VAL A 161 9.97 -15.29 5.85
CA VAL A 161 9.94 -13.87 5.46
C VAL A 161 8.73 -13.60 4.57
N LEU A 162 8.55 -14.37 3.50
CA LEU A 162 7.44 -14.19 2.57
C LEU A 162 6.08 -14.35 3.25
N SER A 163 5.91 -15.39 4.08
CA SER A 163 4.65 -15.57 4.83
C SER A 163 4.40 -14.45 5.85
N SER A 164 5.45 -13.90 6.47
CA SER A 164 5.33 -12.75 7.37
C SER A 164 4.86 -11.50 6.63
N ASP A 165 5.39 -11.23 5.44
CA ASP A 165 5.04 -10.06 4.65
C ASP A 165 3.62 -10.15 4.10
N VAL A 166 3.22 -11.32 3.58
CA VAL A 166 1.82 -11.61 3.20
C VAL A 166 0.89 -11.45 4.40
N GLN A 167 1.23 -11.99 5.56
CA GLN A 167 0.41 -11.87 6.78
C GLN A 167 0.22 -10.40 7.18
N ARG A 168 1.29 -9.60 7.19
CA ARG A 168 1.23 -8.17 7.53
C ARG A 168 0.43 -7.39 6.49
N GLY A 169 0.65 -7.64 5.19
CA GLY A 169 -0.08 -7.02 4.09
C GLY A 169 -1.58 -7.29 4.16
N ALA A 170 -1.96 -8.56 4.28
CA ALA A 170 -3.35 -8.99 4.46
C ALA A 170 -3.96 -8.40 5.74
N GLY A 171 -3.20 -8.34 6.83
CA GLY A 171 -3.61 -7.72 8.09
C GLY A 171 -3.96 -6.24 7.94
N ARG A 172 -3.12 -5.47 7.22
CA ARG A 172 -3.38 -4.04 6.94
C ARG A 172 -4.64 -3.83 6.10
N LEU A 173 -4.82 -4.60 5.03
CA LEU A 173 -6.04 -4.49 4.21
C LEU A 173 -7.29 -4.93 4.96
N ARG A 174 -7.21 -6.04 5.70
CA ARG A 174 -8.31 -6.52 6.55
C ARG A 174 -8.74 -5.47 7.57
N LYS A 175 -7.80 -4.72 8.14
CA LYS A 175 -8.11 -3.57 9.01
C LYS A 175 -8.92 -2.50 8.26
N ARG A 176 -8.47 -2.07 7.07
CA ARG A 176 -9.20 -1.08 6.26
C ARG A 176 -10.62 -1.55 5.91
N PHE A 177 -10.78 -2.81 5.48
CA PHE A 177 -12.10 -3.38 5.21
C PHE A 177 -12.99 -3.43 6.45
N ARG A 178 -12.41 -3.80 7.60
CA ARG A 178 -13.14 -3.81 8.87
C ARG A 178 -13.61 -2.41 9.24
N ASP A 179 -12.74 -1.41 9.14
CA ASP A 179 -13.06 -0.04 9.53
C ASP A 179 -14.23 0.49 8.65
N GLU A 180 -14.19 0.24 7.33
CA GLU A 180 -15.31 0.55 6.42
C GLU A 180 -16.59 -0.25 6.72
N LEU A 181 -16.48 -1.54 7.09
CA LEU A 181 -17.63 -2.35 7.49
C LEU A 181 -18.27 -1.85 8.79
N LEU A 182 -17.48 -1.33 9.74
CA LEU A 182 -17.98 -0.77 10.99
C LEU A 182 -18.80 0.51 10.76
N ASP A 183 -18.44 1.31 9.76
CA ASP A 183 -19.18 2.50 9.37
C ASP A 183 -20.53 2.15 8.70
N ARG A 184 -20.62 0.96 8.08
CA ARG A 184 -21.80 0.53 7.30
C ARG A 184 -22.78 -0.36 8.07
N LEU A 185 -22.29 -1.16 9.03
CA LEU A 185 -23.12 -2.13 9.74
C LEU A 185 -23.73 -1.53 11.02
N GLY A 186 -25.02 -1.75 11.21
CA GLY A 186 -25.72 -1.44 12.46
C GLY A 186 -25.34 -2.39 13.61
N PRO A 187 -25.75 -2.09 14.86
CA PRO A 187 -25.58 -2.97 16.02
C PRO A 187 -26.06 -4.39 15.75
N ASP A 188 -25.22 -5.37 16.07
CA ASP A 188 -25.46 -6.82 15.89
C ASP A 188 -25.81 -7.29 14.47
N GLN A 189 -25.69 -6.41 13.49
CA GLN A 189 -26.02 -6.73 12.10
C GLN A 189 -25.03 -7.74 11.53
N GLN A 190 -25.59 -8.74 10.84
CA GLN A 190 -24.84 -9.71 10.06
C GLN A 190 -24.89 -9.37 8.57
N LEU A 191 -23.79 -9.66 7.89
CA LEU A 191 -23.69 -9.56 6.44
C LEU A 191 -23.03 -10.82 5.91
N HIS A 192 -23.73 -11.50 5.02
CA HIS A 192 -23.20 -12.64 4.27
C HIS A 192 -22.70 -12.12 2.91
N GLY A 193 -21.44 -12.40 2.62
CA GLY A 193 -20.84 -12.19 1.30
C GLY A 193 -20.51 -13.53 0.65
N ARG A 194 -19.88 -13.50 -0.53
CA ARG A 194 -19.56 -14.71 -1.30
C ARG A 194 -18.69 -15.72 -0.54
N PHE A 195 -17.73 -15.25 0.27
CA PHE A 195 -16.72 -16.12 0.89
C PHE A 195 -16.91 -16.34 2.39
N GLY A 196 -18.04 -15.90 2.94
CA GLY A 196 -18.33 -16.03 4.36
C GLY A 196 -19.23 -14.95 4.92
N THR A 197 -19.46 -15.06 6.23
CA THR A 197 -20.35 -14.18 6.99
C THR A 197 -19.57 -13.41 8.04
N VAL A 198 -19.91 -12.13 8.18
CA VAL A 198 -19.41 -11.25 9.23
C VAL A 198 -20.54 -10.65 10.06
N ARG A 199 -20.23 -10.27 11.30
CA ARG A 199 -21.15 -9.63 12.24
C ARG A 199 -20.46 -8.45 12.94
N ARG A 200 -21.12 -7.30 13.03
CA ARG A 200 -20.71 -6.23 13.96
C ARG A 200 -21.07 -6.65 15.38
N THR A 201 -20.14 -6.62 16.30
CA THR A 201 -20.34 -7.03 17.69
C THR A 201 -19.53 -6.15 18.62
N THR A 202 -19.95 -6.08 19.88
CA THR A 202 -19.27 -5.35 20.94
C THR A 202 -18.57 -6.34 21.86
N ARG A 203 -17.42 -5.93 22.37
CA ARG A 203 -16.73 -6.58 23.47
C ARG A 203 -16.45 -5.54 24.52
N GLU A 204 -16.93 -5.79 25.72
CA GLU A 204 -16.56 -5.01 26.89
C GLU A 204 -15.27 -5.58 27.49
N ARG A 205 -14.36 -4.68 27.85
CA ARG A 205 -13.17 -4.99 28.61
C ARG A 205 -13.25 -4.21 29.90
N ARG A 206 -13.34 -4.92 31.02
CA ARG A 206 -13.21 -4.34 32.35
C ARG A 206 -11.73 -4.30 32.77
N SER A 207 -11.30 -3.19 33.33
CA SER A 207 -9.99 -3.01 33.95
C SER A 207 -10.16 -2.34 35.30
N LEU A 208 -9.37 -2.76 36.28
CA LEU A 208 -9.40 -2.16 37.60
C LEU A 208 -9.01 -0.68 37.52
N ARG A 209 -9.75 0.15 38.26
CA ARG A 209 -9.31 1.50 38.55
C ARG A 209 -8.06 1.49 39.41
N ASP A 210 -7.42 2.64 39.51
CA ASP A 210 -6.26 2.79 40.37
C ASP A 210 -6.62 2.49 41.84
N GLU A 211 -5.62 2.06 42.58
CA GLU A 211 -5.76 1.59 43.96
C GLU A 211 -6.39 2.63 44.89
N ALA A 212 -6.09 3.92 44.69
CA ALA A 212 -6.67 4.97 45.51
C ALA A 212 -8.17 5.10 45.24
N THR A 213 -8.58 5.16 43.96
CA THR A 213 -10.00 5.22 43.58
C THR A 213 -10.79 4.03 44.09
N VAL A 214 -10.23 2.81 44.00
CA VAL A 214 -10.87 1.60 44.52
C VAL A 214 -11.05 1.69 46.04
N PHE A 215 -10.02 2.09 46.80
CA PHE A 215 -10.13 2.19 48.24
C PHE A 215 -11.05 3.32 48.71
N ASP A 216 -11.06 4.46 48.01
CA ASP A 216 -11.98 5.55 48.29
C ASP A 216 -13.44 5.10 48.09
N ALA A 217 -13.70 4.31 47.03
CA ALA A 217 -15.01 3.71 46.79
C ALA A 217 -15.40 2.68 47.87
N LEU A 218 -14.47 1.86 48.36
CA LEU A 218 -14.75 0.94 49.47
C LEU A 218 -15.10 1.72 50.76
N ASP A 219 -14.36 2.78 51.07
CA ASP A 219 -14.57 3.60 52.25
C ASP A 219 -15.90 4.37 52.23
N GLU A 220 -16.30 4.91 51.07
CA GLU A 220 -17.58 5.62 50.90
C GLU A 220 -18.79 4.71 51.21
N HIS A 221 -18.63 3.41 51.01
CA HIS A 221 -19.64 2.38 51.28
C HIS A 221 -19.43 1.64 52.61
N ASP A 222 -18.54 2.14 53.49
CA ASP A 222 -18.19 1.52 54.79
C ASP A 222 -17.71 0.05 54.65
N ILE A 223 -17.08 -0.30 53.52
CA ILE A 223 -16.58 -1.66 53.25
C ILE A 223 -15.13 -1.79 53.78
N PRO A 224 -14.84 -2.76 54.66
CA PRO A 224 -13.50 -2.90 55.22
C PRO A 224 -12.44 -3.23 54.15
N ARG A 225 -11.43 -2.36 54.00
CA ARG A 225 -10.30 -2.55 53.05
C ARG A 225 -9.57 -3.89 53.24
N GLU A 226 -9.62 -4.47 54.44
CA GLU A 226 -9.02 -5.78 54.76
C GLU A 226 -9.64 -6.95 53.97
N TRP A 227 -10.86 -6.78 53.45
CA TRP A 227 -11.54 -7.76 52.59
C TRP A 227 -10.87 -7.89 51.22
N VAL A 228 -10.11 -6.88 50.80
CA VAL A 228 -9.40 -6.82 49.51
C VAL A 228 -7.90 -6.60 49.75
N THR A 229 -7.28 -7.45 50.56
CA THR A 229 -5.84 -7.40 50.83
C THR A 229 -5.04 -7.71 49.56
N GLY A 230 -4.50 -6.67 48.92
CA GLY A 230 -3.97 -6.73 47.55
C GLY A 230 -5.13 -6.70 46.55
N ILE A 231 -5.27 -5.57 45.85
CA ILE A 231 -6.35 -5.32 44.88
C ILE A 231 -6.19 -6.29 43.71
N ASP A 232 -7.12 -7.23 43.63
CA ASP A 232 -7.27 -8.17 42.53
C ASP A 232 -8.75 -8.24 42.16
N GLY A 233 -9.04 -8.34 40.87
CA GLY A 233 -10.40 -8.30 40.36
C GLY A 233 -11.29 -9.42 40.91
N GLU A 234 -10.74 -10.61 41.14
CA GLU A 234 -11.54 -11.74 41.68
C GLU A 234 -12.07 -11.44 43.09
N LYS A 235 -11.31 -10.71 43.92
CA LYS A 235 -11.74 -10.33 45.27
C LYS A 235 -12.78 -9.21 45.24
N LEU A 236 -12.60 -8.22 44.36
CA LEU A 236 -13.57 -7.14 44.20
C LEU A 236 -14.89 -7.66 43.64
N ASP A 237 -14.88 -8.63 42.73
CA ASP A 237 -16.09 -9.28 42.25
C ASP A 237 -16.90 -9.92 43.39
N VAL A 238 -16.23 -10.54 44.36
CA VAL A 238 -16.89 -11.08 45.57
C VAL A 238 -17.50 -9.95 46.40
N VAL A 239 -16.77 -8.85 46.63
CA VAL A 239 -17.29 -7.68 47.37
C VAL A 239 -18.50 -7.07 46.66
N LEU A 240 -18.42 -6.84 45.35
CA LEU A 240 -19.52 -6.33 44.54
C LEU A 240 -20.76 -7.26 44.59
N SER A 241 -20.56 -8.57 44.68
CA SER A 241 -21.67 -9.53 44.74
C SER A 241 -22.43 -9.55 46.09
N VAL A 242 -21.82 -9.03 47.16
CA VAL A 242 -22.37 -9.06 48.53
C VAL A 242 -22.59 -7.68 49.14
N THR A 243 -22.34 -6.61 48.39
CA THR A 243 -22.48 -5.22 48.83
C THR A 243 -23.25 -4.41 47.78
N ASP A 244 -23.67 -3.19 48.14
CA ASP A 244 -24.31 -2.24 47.21
C ASP A 244 -23.27 -1.35 46.49
N LEU A 245 -22.00 -1.78 46.46
CA LEU A 245 -20.94 -1.10 45.71
C LEU A 245 -21.16 -1.33 44.21
N GLU A 246 -21.23 -0.25 43.45
CA GLU A 246 -21.39 -0.30 42.00
C GLU A 246 -20.09 -0.76 41.31
N GLU A 247 -20.20 -1.61 40.29
CA GLU A 247 -19.04 -2.10 39.52
C GLU A 247 -18.25 -0.92 38.90
N SER A 248 -18.98 0.10 38.44
CA SER A 248 -18.41 1.33 37.86
C SER A 248 -17.61 2.20 38.83
N ALA A 249 -17.70 1.94 40.14
CA ALA A 249 -16.91 2.64 41.15
C ALA A 249 -15.47 2.10 41.23
N VAL A 250 -15.28 0.81 40.91
CA VAL A 250 -14.00 0.09 41.06
C VAL A 250 -13.41 -0.41 39.74
N TYR A 251 -14.21 -0.53 38.69
CA TYR A 251 -13.77 -0.89 37.35
C TYR A 251 -14.07 0.22 36.33
N ASP A 252 -13.14 0.39 35.40
CA ASP A 252 -13.38 1.03 34.12
C ASP A 252 -13.80 -0.03 33.11
N VAL A 253 -14.97 0.17 32.49
CA VAL A 253 -15.50 -0.71 31.44
C VAL A 253 -15.38 0.01 30.11
N GLU A 254 -14.52 -0.50 29.24
CA GLU A 254 -14.34 -0.02 27.88
C GLU A 254 -15.09 -0.91 26.89
N GLU A 255 -16.03 -0.35 26.14
CA GLU A 255 -16.68 -1.04 25.03
C GLU A 255 -15.83 -0.90 23.75
N SER A 256 -15.52 -2.04 23.13
CA SER A 256 -14.85 -2.09 21.83
C SER A 256 -15.78 -2.70 20.78
N VAL A 257 -16.03 -1.97 19.71
CA VAL A 257 -16.80 -2.46 18.55
C VAL A 257 -15.85 -3.12 17.56
N TYR A 258 -16.20 -4.31 17.07
CA TYR A 258 -15.41 -4.99 16.04
C TYR A 258 -16.28 -5.80 15.08
N VAL A 259 -15.69 -6.16 13.94
CA VAL A 259 -16.29 -7.10 12.99
C VAL A 259 -15.76 -8.49 13.29
N GLN A 260 -16.66 -9.40 13.64
CA GLN A 260 -16.40 -10.81 13.84
C GLN A 260 -16.69 -11.58 12.56
N LYS A 261 -15.75 -12.40 12.10
CA LYS A 261 -16.02 -13.43 11.09
C LYS A 261 -16.76 -14.57 11.77
N THR A 262 -17.98 -14.87 11.34
CA THR A 262 -18.86 -15.89 11.96
C THR A 262 -19.05 -17.13 11.08
N GLY A 263 -18.79 -17.02 9.78
CA GLY A 263 -18.85 -18.14 8.83
C GLY A 263 -17.81 -18.01 7.73
N VAL A 264 -17.47 -19.14 7.10
CA VAL A 264 -16.59 -19.22 5.94
C VAL A 264 -17.19 -20.23 4.98
N ASP A 265 -17.32 -19.85 3.71
CA ASP A 265 -17.83 -20.70 2.65
C ASP A 265 -16.64 -21.24 1.85
N GLU A 266 -16.09 -22.37 2.28
CA GLU A 266 -14.90 -22.97 1.64
C GLU A 266 -15.21 -23.56 0.26
N ASP A 267 -16.39 -24.15 0.08
CA ASP A 267 -16.83 -24.73 -1.20
C ASP A 267 -16.84 -23.66 -2.31
N GLU A 268 -17.36 -22.47 -2.00
CA GLU A 268 -17.41 -21.34 -2.94
C GLU A 268 -16.02 -20.86 -3.37
N LYS A 269 -15.04 -20.90 -2.45
CA LYS A 269 -13.63 -20.60 -2.79
C LYS A 269 -13.04 -21.68 -3.67
N TYR A 270 -13.30 -22.95 -3.35
CA TYR A 270 -12.77 -24.08 -4.10
C TYR A 270 -13.30 -24.12 -5.53
N GLU A 271 -14.61 -23.90 -5.71
CA GLU A 271 -15.23 -23.83 -7.04
C GLU A 271 -14.68 -22.67 -7.86
N LEU A 272 -14.49 -21.50 -7.26
CA LEU A 272 -13.89 -20.35 -7.95
C LEU A 272 -12.45 -20.65 -8.38
N LEU A 273 -11.63 -21.22 -7.49
CA LEU A 273 -10.25 -21.59 -7.80
C LEU A 273 -10.18 -22.67 -8.87
N ALA A 274 -11.07 -23.67 -8.83
CA ALA A 274 -11.18 -24.68 -9.87
C ALA A 274 -11.50 -24.04 -11.23
N GLY A 275 -12.46 -23.12 -11.28
CA GLY A 275 -12.79 -22.38 -12.50
C GLY A 275 -11.61 -21.56 -13.04
N VAL A 276 -10.83 -20.90 -12.18
CA VAL A 276 -9.62 -20.17 -12.59
C VAL A 276 -8.56 -21.13 -13.15
N ARG A 277 -8.35 -22.27 -12.52
CA ARG A 277 -7.41 -23.29 -13.01
C ARG A 277 -7.86 -23.85 -14.36
N ASP A 278 -9.14 -24.14 -14.53
CA ASP A 278 -9.66 -24.67 -15.79
C ASP A 278 -9.49 -23.64 -16.92
N GLN A 279 -9.74 -22.35 -16.65
CA GLN A 279 -9.44 -21.26 -17.60
C GLN A 279 -7.95 -21.16 -17.96
N LEU A 280 -7.06 -21.33 -16.98
CA LEU A 280 -5.63 -21.30 -17.22
C LEU A 280 -5.20 -22.49 -18.08
N ALA A 281 -5.72 -23.69 -17.82
CA ALA A 281 -5.44 -24.88 -18.61
C ALA A 281 -5.93 -24.77 -20.06
N ASP A 282 -7.08 -24.13 -20.29
CA ASP A 282 -7.58 -23.86 -21.64
C ASP A 282 -6.63 -22.91 -22.42
N LEU A 283 -6.07 -21.90 -21.73
CA LEU A 283 -5.07 -20.98 -22.31
C LEU A 283 -3.69 -21.61 -22.51
N GLU A 284 -3.37 -22.68 -21.78
CA GLU A 284 -2.15 -23.47 -22.03
C GLU A 284 -2.32 -24.49 -23.15
N GLY A 285 -3.56 -24.81 -23.51
CA GLY A 285 -3.92 -25.77 -24.55
C GLY A 285 -4.15 -25.17 -25.94
N GLU A 286 -4.95 -25.88 -26.74
CA GLU A 286 -5.20 -25.58 -28.16
C GLU A 286 -5.71 -24.15 -28.40
N ALA A 287 -6.59 -23.64 -27.53
CA ALA A 287 -7.10 -22.27 -27.64
C ALA A 287 -6.00 -21.22 -27.43
N GLY A 288 -5.03 -21.48 -26.56
CA GLY A 288 -3.87 -20.63 -26.38
C GLY A 288 -2.87 -20.69 -27.54
N ASP A 289 -2.70 -21.87 -28.13
CA ASP A 289 -1.87 -22.04 -29.33
C ASP A 289 -2.47 -21.29 -30.52
N GLU A 290 -3.79 -21.38 -30.73
CA GLU A 290 -4.50 -20.62 -31.77
C GLU A 290 -4.32 -19.10 -31.58
N LEU A 291 -4.43 -18.61 -30.34
CA LEU A 291 -4.21 -17.19 -30.02
C LEU A 291 -2.77 -16.75 -30.28
N ARG A 292 -1.78 -17.59 -29.98
CA ARG A 292 -0.36 -17.31 -30.28
C ARG A 292 -0.10 -17.25 -31.78
N ASP A 293 -0.69 -18.16 -32.55
CA ASP A 293 -0.59 -18.16 -34.00
C ASP A 293 -1.25 -16.92 -34.62
N GLU A 294 -2.42 -16.50 -34.11
CA GLU A 294 -3.10 -15.27 -34.56
C GLU A 294 -2.27 -14.02 -34.25
N LEU A 295 -1.70 -13.92 -33.05
CA LEU A 295 -0.80 -12.82 -32.68
C LEU A 295 0.42 -12.75 -33.60
N ALA A 296 1.05 -13.89 -33.92
CA ALA A 296 2.17 -13.94 -34.84
C ALA A 296 1.80 -13.51 -36.27
N ASP A 297 0.61 -13.86 -36.76
CA ASP A 297 0.10 -13.35 -38.05
C ASP A 297 -0.09 -11.83 -38.02
N ILE A 298 -0.68 -11.31 -36.93
CA ILE A 298 -0.91 -9.86 -36.76
C ILE A 298 0.42 -9.11 -36.70
N GLU A 299 1.40 -9.57 -35.91
CA GLU A 299 2.73 -8.97 -35.83
C GLU A 299 3.42 -8.94 -37.20
N SER A 300 3.40 -10.06 -37.93
CA SER A 300 3.94 -10.15 -39.30
C SER A 300 3.30 -9.14 -40.25
N ARG A 301 1.98 -8.94 -40.15
CA ARG A 301 1.25 -7.95 -40.95
C ARG A 301 1.60 -6.51 -40.57
N ILE A 302 1.81 -6.23 -39.28
CA ILE A 302 2.25 -4.91 -38.80
C ILE A 302 3.67 -4.61 -39.30
N GLU A 303 4.61 -5.56 -39.16
CA GLU A 303 5.97 -5.42 -39.67
C GLU A 303 6.00 -5.17 -41.18
N ALA A 304 5.18 -5.92 -41.94
CA ALA A 304 5.06 -5.72 -43.38
C ALA A 304 4.49 -4.33 -43.74
N ALA A 305 3.53 -3.82 -42.97
CA ALA A 305 2.95 -2.49 -43.19
C ALA A 305 3.94 -1.36 -42.85
N ILE A 306 4.73 -1.53 -41.78
CA ILE A 306 5.75 -0.57 -41.35
C ILE A 306 6.94 -0.57 -42.31
N GLY A 307 7.44 -1.74 -42.72
CA GLY A 307 8.57 -1.86 -43.65
C GLY A 307 8.26 -1.45 -45.10
N ALA A 308 6.98 -1.28 -45.44
CA ALA A 308 6.54 -0.79 -46.75
C ALA A 308 6.33 0.74 -46.81
N SER A 309 6.50 1.46 -45.69
CA SER A 309 6.50 2.94 -45.62
C SER A 309 7.93 3.51 -45.60
#